data_AF-A0A355BQ42-F1
#
_entry.id   AF-A0A355BQ42-F1
#
_cell.length_a   1.000
_cell.length_b   1.000
_cell.length_c   1.000
_cell.angle_alpha   90.00
_cell.angle_beta   90.00
_cell.angle_gamma   90.00
#
_symmetry.space_group_name_H-M   'P 1'
#
loop_
_entity.id
_entity.type
_entity.pdbx_description
1 polymer ?
#
loop_
_entity_poly.entity_id
_entity_poly.type
_entity_poly.pdbx_seq_one_letter_code
_entity_poly.pdbx_strand_id
1 'polypeptide(L)' 'MSFQKSNNIFGWAAFGIALITYWLTFEETASYWDCGEFIAVAYKLEVSHPPGAPLFMLLGRMFSFLAMGDVTKVSYW' A
#
# COMPACT_ATOMS: atom_id res chain seq x y z
N MET A 1 -22.60 -26.61 -11.95
CA MET A 1 -21.63 -25.49 -12.02
C MET A 1 -20.24 -26.08 -11.82
N SER A 2 -19.26 -25.78 -12.67
CA SER A 2 -17.89 -26.33 -12.49
C SER A 2 -17.28 -25.76 -11.21
N PHE A 3 -16.64 -26.61 -10.39
CA PHE A 3 -15.95 -26.21 -9.16
C PHE A 3 -15.00 -25.04 -9.40
N GLN A 4 -14.26 -25.05 -10.51
CA GLN A 4 -13.32 -23.98 -10.86
C GLN A 4 -14.01 -22.63 -11.08
N LYS A 5 -15.19 -22.61 -11.72
CA LYS A 5 -15.97 -21.37 -11.91
C LYS A 5 -16.45 -20.82 -10.58
N SER A 6 -17.01 -21.68 -9.72
CA SER A 6 -17.46 -21.27 -8.38
C SER A 6 -16.28 -20.77 -7.54
N ASN A 7 -15.17 -21.49 -7.51
CA ASN A 7 -13.96 -21.11 -6.78
C ASN A 7 -13.43 -19.73 -7.19
N ASN A 8 -13.38 -19.46 -8.50
CA ASN A 8 -12.93 -18.16 -8.99
C ASN A 8 -13.88 -17.03 -8.57
N ILE A 9 -15.20 -17.25 -8.64
CA ILE A 9 -16.20 -16.23 -8.23
C ILE A 9 -16.07 -15.94 -6.72
N PHE A 10 -16.02 -16.98 -5.89
CA PHE A 10 -15.87 -16.79 -4.44
C PHE A 10 -14.52 -16.19 -4.07
N GLY A 11 -13.44 -16.53 -4.80
CA GLY A 11 -12.12 -15.91 -4.62
C GLY A 11 -12.14 -14.42 -4.92
N TRP A 12 -12.74 -14.01 -6.04
CA TRP A 12 -12.91 -12.59 -6.36
C TRP A 12 -13.83 -11.86 -5.38
N ALA A 13 -14.87 -12.52 -4.89
CA ALA A 13 -15.74 -11.96 -3.86
C ALA A 13 -14.97 -11.73 -2.54
N ALA A 14 -14.17 -12.71 -2.10
CA ALA A 14 -13.33 -12.59 -0.91
C ALA A 14 -12.30 -11.46 -1.06
N PHE A 15 -11.64 -11.37 -2.23
CA PHE A 15 -10.74 -10.26 -2.56
C PHE A 15 -11.45 -8.90 -2.49
N GLY A 16 -12.63 -8.77 -3.11
CA GLY A 16 -13.40 -7.53 -3.11
C GLY A 16 -13.81 -7.11 -1.69
N ILE A 17 -14.27 -8.05 -0.86
CA ILE A 17 -14.63 -7.77 0.54
C ILE A 17 -13.41 -7.29 1.33
N ALA A 18 -12.27 -7.97 1.20
CA ALA A 18 -11.04 -7.59 1.89
C ALA A 18 -10.54 -6.21 1.45
N LEU A 19 -10.54 -5.94 0.15
CA LEU A 19 -10.13 -4.66 -0.42
C LEU A 19 -11.03 -3.51 0.05
N ILE A 20 -12.36 -3.69 0.01
CA ILE A 20 -13.31 -2.67 0.46
C ILE A 20 -13.15 -2.43 1.95
N THR A 21 -13.00 -3.49 2.74
CA THR A 21 -12.78 -3.36 4.19
C THR A 21 -11.52 -2.53 4.45
N TYR A 22 -10.40 -2.89 3.82
CA TYR A 22 -9.15 -2.14 3.93
C TYR A 22 -9.34 -0.67 3.49
N TRP A 23 -9.97 -0.42 2.35
CA TRP A 23 -10.20 0.94 1.84
C TRP A 23 -11.09 1.80 2.75
N LEU A 24 -12.02 1.20 3.48
CA LEU A 24 -12.89 1.93 4.41
C LEU A 24 -12.24 2.16 5.78
N THR A 25 -11.21 1.39 6.13
CA THR A 25 -10.60 1.42 7.47
C THR A 25 -9.14 1.85 7.48
N PHE A 26 -8.51 2.08 6.33
CA PHE A 26 -7.12 2.54 6.31
C PHE A 26 -7.03 3.97 6.86
N GLU A 27 -5.94 4.23 7.55
CA GLU A 27 -5.64 5.56 8.07
C GLU A 27 -5.14 6.44 6.92
N GLU A 28 -5.83 7.55 6.65
CA GLU A 28 -5.43 8.49 5.57
C GLU A 28 -4.12 9.23 5.88
N THR A 29 -3.74 9.27 7.16
CA THR A 29 -2.53 9.90 7.66
C THR A 29 -1.42 8.91 7.90
N ALA A 30 -0.19 9.42 8.00
CA ALA A 30 0.94 8.60 8.40
C ALA A 30 0.71 8.03 9.81
N SER A 31 0.49 6.71 9.88
CA SER A 31 0.30 6.02 11.16
C SER A 31 1.56 6.09 12.03
N TYR A 32 1.36 6.17 13.34
CA TYR A 32 2.44 6.20 14.32
C TYR A 32 3.00 4.79 14.54
N TRP A 33 3.97 4.39 13.73
CA TRP A 33 4.95 3.31 13.96
C TRP A 33 5.82 3.15 12.69
N ASP A 34 5.99 1.91 12.23
CA ASP A 34 6.68 1.51 11.02
C ASP A 34 6.09 2.16 9.75
N CYS A 35 4.77 2.35 9.64
CA CYS A 35 4.17 2.89 8.41
C CYS A 35 4.75 4.27 8.04
N GLY A 36 4.89 5.17 9.01
CA GLY A 36 5.52 6.47 8.81
C GLY A 36 7.01 6.36 8.43
N GLU A 37 7.75 5.46 9.07
CA GLU A 37 9.14 5.16 8.72
C GLU A 37 9.26 4.68 7.26
N PHE A 38 8.45 3.69 6.87
CA PHE A 38 8.46 3.15 5.51
C PHE A 38 8.03 4.19 4.46
N ILE A 39 7.08 5.07 4.75
CA ILE A 39 6.71 6.19 3.85
C ILE A 39 7.88 7.15 3.68
N ALA A 40 8.53 7.56 4.77
CA ALA A 40 9.66 8.48 4.72
C ALA A 40 10.86 7.88 3.98
N VAL A 41 11.17 6.61 4.26
CA VAL A 41 12.23 5.85 3.62
C VAL A 41 11.94 5.66 2.13
N ALA A 42 10.71 5.31 1.74
CA ALA A 42 10.34 5.20 0.33
C ALA A 42 10.39 6.55 -0.39
N TYR A 43 9.93 7.63 0.26
CA TYR A 43 9.98 8.99 -0.30
C TYR A 43 11.42 9.47 -0.54
N LYS A 44 12.34 9.14 0.36
CA LYS A 44 13.75 9.53 0.25
C LYS A 44 14.65 8.49 -0.41
N LEU A 45 14.13 7.30 -0.71
CA LEU A 45 14.88 6.13 -1.20
C LEU A 45 16.00 5.70 -0.24
N GLU A 46 15.67 5.63 1.06
CA GLU A 46 16.56 5.14 2.12
C GLU A 46 16.39 3.62 2.33
N VAL A 47 17.07 3.05 3.32
CA VAL A 47 16.92 1.65 3.72
C VAL A 47 16.23 1.61 5.08
N SER A 48 15.01 1.07 5.16
CA SER A 48 14.26 0.98 6.43
C SER A 48 14.97 0.07 7.41
N HIS A 49 15.15 -1.21 7.08
CA HIS A 49 15.92 -2.17 7.87
C HIS A 49 16.72 -3.14 6.97
N PRO A 50 17.95 -3.56 7.33
CA PRO A 50 18.67 -4.62 6.59
C PRO A 50 17.88 -5.93 6.62
N PRO A 51 17.74 -6.71 5.52
CA PRO A 51 18.36 -6.64 4.18
C PRO A 51 17.69 -5.70 3.16
N GLY A 52 16.75 -4.85 3.59
CA GLY A 52 16.02 -3.88 2.76
C GLY A 52 14.89 -4.50 1.94
N ALA A 53 13.99 -3.66 1.42
CA ALA A 53 12.91 -4.03 0.51
C ALA A 53 12.93 -3.14 -0.76
N PRO A 54 13.94 -3.27 -1.64
CA PRO A 54 14.22 -2.27 -2.68
C PRO A 54 13.07 -2.07 -3.68
N LEU A 55 12.43 -3.15 -4.15
CA LEU A 55 11.28 -3.03 -5.05
C LEU A 55 10.09 -2.33 -4.37
N PHE A 56 9.85 -2.65 -3.11
CA PHE A 56 8.77 -2.04 -2.33
C PHE A 56 9.00 -0.52 -2.14
N MET A 57 10.25 -0.12 -1.87
CA MET A 57 10.62 1.30 -1.76
C MET A 57 10.49 2.05 -3.09
N LEU A 58 10.90 1.44 -4.20
CA LEU A 58 10.76 2.05 -5.53
C LEU A 58 9.30 2.23 -5.93
N LEU A 59 8.44 1.25 -5.62
CA LEU A 59 7.00 1.38 -5.86
C LEU A 59 6.41 2.51 -5.01
N GLY A 60 6.72 2.56 -3.70
CA GLY A 60 6.30 3.67 -2.84
C GLY A 60 6.79 5.03 -3.35
N ARG A 61 8.02 5.11 -3.84
CA ARG A 61 8.55 6.33 -4.46
C ARG A 61 7.75 6.76 -5.69
N MET A 62 7.36 5.81 -6.55
CA MET A 62 6.54 6.10 -7.73
C MET A 62 5.17 6.68 -7.33
N PHE A 63 4.50 6.08 -6.34
CA PHE A 63 3.21 6.59 -5.87
C PHE A 63 3.31 7.95 -5.19
N SER A 64 4.42 8.23 -4.48
CA SER A 64 4.65 9.55 -3.87
C SER A 64 4.62 10.71 -4.88
N PHE A 65 4.86 10.46 -6.17
CA PHE A 65 4.74 11.49 -7.21
C PHE A 65 3.30 11.93 -7.47
N LEU A 66 2.31 11.11 -7.12
CA LEU A 66 0.89 11.47 -7.21
C LEU A 66 0.50 12.58 -6.21
N ALA A 67 1.34 12.83 -5.21
CA ALA A 67 1.21 13.98 -4.32
C ALA A 67 1.51 15.33 -5.00
N MET A 68 2.00 15.35 -6.26
CA MET A 68 2.23 16.56 -7.07
C MET A 68 3.09 17.63 -6.37
N GLY A 69 4.05 17.20 -5.55
CA GLY A 69 4.96 18.07 -4.80
C GLY A 69 4.44 18.51 -3.42
N ASP A 70 3.19 18.18 -3.05
CA ASP A 70 2.66 18.42 -1.72
C ASP A 70 3.05 17.28 -0.77
N VAL A 71 4.10 17.51 0.02
CA VAL A 71 4.61 16.52 0.99
C VAL A 71 3.57 16.06 2.02
N THR A 72 2.54 16.87 2.32
CA THR A 72 1.49 16.50 3.28
C THR A 72 0.55 15.42 2.74
N LYS A 73 0.54 15.22 1.42
CA LYS A 73 -0.30 14.22 0.75
C LYS A 73 0.43 12.94 0.41
N VAL A 74 1.74 12.86 0.65
CA VAL A 74 2.53 11.66 0.33
C VAL A 74 2.04 10.43 1.10
N SER A 75 1.52 10.57 2.32
CA SER A 75 0.99 9.42 3.07
C SER A 75 -0.29 8.82 2.49
N TYR A 76 -1.03 9.61 1.69
CA TYR A 76 -2.27 9.16 1.06
C TYR A 76 -2.00 8.34 -0.22
N TRP A 77 -0.87 8.56 -0.88
CA TRP A 77 -0.52 7.97 -2.17
C TRP A 77 0.54 6.88 -2.04
#